data_AF-A0A142YLW7-F1
#
_entry.id   AF-A0A142YLW7-F1
#
_cell.length_a   1.000
_cell.length_b   1.000
_cell.length_c   1.000
_cell.angle_alpha   90.00
_cell.angle_beta   90.00
_cell.angle_gamma   90.00
#
_symmetry.space_group_name_H-M   'P 1'
#
loop_
_entity.id
_entity.type
_entity.pdbx_description
1 polymer ?
#
loop_
_entity_poly.entity_id
_entity_poly.type
_entity_poly.pdbx_seq_one_letter_code
_entity_poly.pdbx_strand_id
1 'polypeptide(L)'
;MSDPRPRPLIGGYYWFPSPAGGVMSWAVVTCHDLGFDAEVGHVDLWPAVLDRLAMTWGRDAGGLRRRLIDRYTGLPRGRVTRPGKSILVLHGDDAPVSDWRERLAERYRLGGRAHRFLYDEHERRLPGDPEWVEEALGVRHG
;
A
#
# COMPACT_ATOMS: atom_id res chain seq x y z
N MET A 1 31.17 7.27 13.11
CA MET A 1 30.49 8.20 12.19
C MET A 1 29.06 7.72 11.99
N SER A 2 28.08 8.48 12.48
CA SER A 2 26.66 8.19 12.24
C SER A 2 26.34 8.48 10.78
N ASP A 3 25.66 7.56 10.08
CA ASP A 3 25.17 7.78 8.71
C ASP A 3 24.24 9.01 8.73
N PRO A 4 24.56 10.12 8.02
CA PRO A 4 23.74 11.33 8.01
C PRO A 4 22.41 11.13 7.28
N ARG A 5 22.21 9.98 6.63
CA ARG A 5 20.96 9.65 5.94
C ARG A 5 19.94 9.09 6.93
N PRO A 6 18.66 9.54 6.87
CA PRO A 6 17.61 8.97 7.69
C PRO A 6 17.58 7.44 7.54
N ARG A 7 17.27 6.75 8.65
CA ARG A 7 17.13 5.28 8.65
C ARG A 7 16.04 4.90 7.64
N PRO A 8 16.25 3.82 6.86
CA PRO A 8 15.21 3.33 5.97
C PRO A 8 14.00 2.95 6.81
N LEU A 9 12.81 3.29 6.32
CA LEU A 9 11.58 2.80 6.90
C LEU A 9 11.43 1.32 6.54
N ILE A 10 10.64 0.61 7.34
CA ILE A 10 10.18 -0.76 7.08
C ILE A 10 8.69 -0.84 7.43
N GLY A 11 8.01 -1.88 7.00
CA GLY A 11 6.59 -2.12 7.27
C GLY A 11 5.72 -2.22 6.02
N GLY A 12 4.42 -2.38 6.22
CA GLY A 12 3.44 -2.55 5.14
C GLY A 12 3.15 -1.27 4.36
N TYR A 13 2.82 -1.42 3.08
CA TYR A 13 2.26 -0.36 2.25
C TYR A 13 1.06 -0.84 1.44
N TYR A 14 0.28 0.13 0.98
CA TYR A 14 -0.75 -0.04 -0.03
C TYR A 14 -0.51 0.96 -1.18
N TRP A 15 -0.76 0.51 -2.39
CA TRP A 15 -1.00 1.39 -3.53
C TRP A 15 -2.40 1.96 -3.41
N PHE A 16 -2.47 3.25 -3.15
CA PHE A 16 -3.69 3.95 -2.78
C PHE A 16 -4.24 4.75 -3.97
N PRO A 17 -5.47 4.45 -4.43
CA PRO A 17 -6.10 5.15 -5.55
C PRO A 17 -6.72 6.48 -5.12
N SER A 18 -6.57 7.51 -5.94
CA SER A 18 -7.17 8.84 -5.75
C SER A 18 -7.71 9.41 -7.06
N PRO A 19 -8.96 9.92 -7.11
CA PRO A 19 -9.60 10.45 -8.31
C PRO A 19 -9.20 11.92 -8.62
N ALA A 20 -7.92 12.28 -8.45
CA ALA A 20 -7.45 13.64 -8.63
C ALA A 20 -7.54 14.11 -10.10
N GLY A 21 -8.33 15.16 -10.35
CA GLY A 21 -8.40 15.81 -11.66
C GLY A 21 -9.15 14.99 -12.73
N GLY A 22 -10.07 14.11 -12.33
CA GLY A 22 -10.84 13.27 -13.26
C GLY A 22 -10.08 12.08 -13.82
N VAL A 23 -8.83 11.87 -13.39
CA VAL A 23 -7.99 10.72 -13.74
C VAL A 23 -7.64 9.95 -12.47
N MET A 24 -7.59 8.62 -12.57
CA MET A 24 -7.11 7.79 -11.47
C MET A 24 -5.61 7.99 -11.28
N SER A 25 -5.22 8.44 -10.09
CA SER A 25 -3.82 8.54 -9.66
C SER A 25 -3.54 7.54 -8.55
N TRP A 26 -2.28 7.10 -8.44
CA TRP A 26 -1.85 6.14 -7.43
C TRP A 26 -0.68 6.68 -6.62
N ALA A 27 -0.77 6.53 -5.30
CA ALA A 27 0.27 6.91 -4.35
C ALA A 27 0.60 5.76 -3.40
N VAL A 28 1.80 5.75 -2.83
CA VAL A 28 2.17 4.78 -1.79
C VAL A 28 1.76 5.35 -0.43
N VAL A 29 0.83 4.65 0.23
CA VAL A 29 0.48 4.88 1.64
C VAL A 29 1.16 3.79 2.48
N THR A 30 2.00 4.22 3.41
CA THR A 30 2.74 3.33 4.32
C THR A 30 2.00 3.18 5.65
N CYS A 31 2.32 2.13 6.42
CA CYS A 31 1.81 1.98 7.78
C CYS A 31 2.09 3.21 8.67
N HIS A 32 3.23 3.87 8.48
CA HIS A 32 3.61 5.08 9.20
C HIS A 32 2.68 6.27 8.90
N ASP A 33 2.19 6.38 7.67
CA ASP A 33 1.23 7.43 7.29
C ASP A 33 -0.16 7.24 7.89
N LEU A 34 -0.43 6.01 8.33
CA LEU A 34 -1.64 5.61 9.01
C LEU A 34 -1.48 5.62 10.54
N GLY A 35 -0.28 5.94 11.04
CA GLY A 35 0.02 6.00 12.48
C GLY A 35 0.36 4.64 13.11
N PHE A 36 0.76 3.64 12.32
CA PHE A 36 1.08 2.29 12.79
C PHE A 36 2.58 1.97 12.71
N ASP A 37 3.01 1.08 13.61
CA ASP A 37 4.35 0.52 13.61
C ASP A 37 4.59 -0.45 12.44
N ALA A 38 5.87 -0.71 12.17
CA ALA A 38 6.29 -1.53 11.03
C ALA A 38 5.81 -3.00 11.08
N GLU A 39 5.59 -3.54 12.27
CA GLU A 39 5.21 -4.95 12.47
C GLU A 39 3.72 -5.21 12.25
N VAL A 40 2.91 -4.15 12.09
CA VAL A 40 1.47 -4.28 11.96
C VAL A 40 1.11 -4.98 10.63
N GLY A 41 0.21 -5.97 10.72
CA GLY A 41 -0.26 -6.78 9.60
C GLY A 41 -1.24 -6.03 8.71
N HIS A 42 -1.39 -6.49 7.46
CA HIS A 42 -2.31 -5.86 6.50
C HIS A 42 -3.77 -5.86 6.96
N VAL A 43 -4.20 -6.92 7.64
CA VAL A 43 -5.52 -7.04 8.25
C VAL A 43 -5.79 -5.89 9.24
N ASP A 44 -4.82 -5.59 10.10
CA ASP A 44 -4.96 -4.55 11.12
C ASP A 44 -4.81 -3.13 10.55
N LEU A 45 -4.03 -2.96 9.48
CA LEU A 45 -3.90 -1.68 8.77
C LEU A 45 -5.19 -1.34 7.98
N TRP A 46 -5.93 -2.35 7.55
CA TRP A 46 -7.00 -2.21 6.57
C TRP A 46 -8.14 -1.26 7.00
N PRO A 47 -8.65 -1.28 8.25
CA PRO A 47 -9.66 -0.32 8.69
C PRO A 47 -9.25 1.16 8.54
N ALA A 48 -7.94 1.46 8.70
CA ALA A 48 -7.42 2.81 8.51
C ALA A 48 -7.24 3.16 7.03
N VAL A 49 -6.90 2.18 6.19
CA VAL A 49 -6.90 2.34 4.73
C VAL A 49 -8.31 2.66 4.23
N LEU A 50 -9.33 1.95 4.74
CA LEU A 50 -10.73 2.18 4.39
C LEU A 50 -11.23 3.57 4.80
N ASP A 51 -10.84 4.06 5.99
CA ASP A 51 -11.20 5.43 6.41
C ASP A 51 -10.59 6.47 5.48
N ARG A 52 -9.33 6.27 5.11
CA ARG A 52 -8.64 7.17 4.19
C ARG A 52 -9.27 7.12 2.80
N LEU A 53 -9.62 5.93 2.30
CA LEU A 53 -10.34 5.75 1.04
C LEU A 53 -11.68 6.49 1.08
N ALA A 54 -12.45 6.31 2.15
CA ALA A 54 -13.73 6.97 2.34
C ALA A 54 -13.59 8.49 2.25
N MET A 55 -12.62 9.05 2.95
CA MET A 55 -12.32 10.48 2.91
C MET A 55 -11.89 10.95 1.51
N THR A 56 -10.97 10.24 0.86
CA THR A 56 -10.48 10.60 -0.48
C THR A 56 -11.57 10.52 -1.55
N TRP A 57 -12.49 9.57 -1.43
CA TRP A 57 -13.53 9.30 -2.42
C TRP A 57 -14.89 9.92 -2.06
N GLY A 58 -14.99 10.67 -0.95
CA GLY A 58 -16.26 11.24 -0.49
C GLY A 58 -17.34 10.19 -0.20
N ARG A 59 -16.95 9.05 0.37
CA ARG A 59 -17.84 7.93 0.71
C ARG A 59 -18.07 7.82 2.21
N ASP A 60 -19.12 7.10 2.60
CA ASP A 60 -19.38 6.77 4.00
C ASP A 60 -18.35 5.73 4.50
N ALA A 61 -17.54 6.12 5.49
CA ALA A 61 -16.52 5.26 6.07
C ALA A 61 -17.12 4.02 6.75
N GLY A 62 -18.27 4.17 7.43
CA GLY A 62 -18.94 3.05 8.08
C GLY A 62 -19.44 2.01 7.07
N GLY A 63 -20.03 2.47 5.98
CA GLY A 63 -20.48 1.65 4.86
C GLY A 63 -19.34 0.95 4.15
N LEU A 64 -18.24 1.65 3.87
CA LEU A 64 -17.03 1.06 3.29
C LEU A 64 -16.47 -0.04 4.19
N ARG A 65 -16.32 0.22 5.49
CA ARG A 65 -15.88 -0.78 6.47
C ARG A 65 -16.74 -2.02 6.47
N ARG A 66 -18.07 -1.88 6.56
CA ARG A 66 -18.98 -3.04 6.56
C ARG A 66 -18.89 -3.87 5.28
N ARG A 67 -18.74 -3.21 4.12
CA ARG A 67 -18.68 -3.89 2.82
C ARG A 67 -17.34 -4.58 2.57
N LEU A 68 -16.25 -4.01 3.08
CA LEU A 68 -14.89 -4.39 2.71
C LEU A 68 -14.06 -4.95 3.87
N ILE A 69 -14.63 -5.24 5.04
CA ILE A 69 -13.88 -5.58 6.27
C ILE A 69 -12.80 -6.66 6.07
N ASP A 70 -13.08 -7.70 5.28
CA ASP A 70 -12.15 -8.82 5.03
C ASP A 70 -11.46 -8.73 3.65
N ARG A 71 -11.48 -7.56 3.02
CA ARG A 71 -11.01 -7.32 1.64
C ARG A 71 -9.69 -6.55 1.59
N TYR A 72 -8.81 -6.78 2.56
CA TYR A 72 -7.48 -6.14 2.61
C TYR A 72 -6.59 -6.52 1.41
N THR A 73 -7.00 -7.50 0.61
CA THR A 73 -6.33 -7.87 -0.64
C THR A 73 -6.93 -7.21 -1.88
N GLY A 74 -7.86 -6.27 -1.73
CA GLY A 74 -8.48 -5.56 -2.86
C GLY A 74 -7.62 -4.46 -3.47
N LEU A 75 -6.60 -3.98 -2.76
CA LEU A 75 -5.62 -3.03 -3.27
C LEU A 75 -4.25 -3.70 -3.44
N PRO A 76 -3.45 -3.29 -4.45
CA PRO A 76 -2.06 -3.75 -4.56
C PRO A 76 -1.30 -3.32 -3.30
N ARG A 77 -0.50 -4.23 -2.74
CA ARG A 77 0.16 -4.02 -1.45
C ARG A 77 1.51 -4.70 -1.42
N GLY A 78 2.22 -4.49 -0.31
CA GLY A 78 3.40 -5.26 0.00
C GLY A 78 4.03 -4.83 1.30
N ARG A 79 5.24 -5.32 1.53
CA ARG A 79 5.97 -5.08 2.77
C ARG A 79 7.45 -4.84 2.52
N VAL A 80 8.00 -3.84 3.21
CA VAL A 80 9.45 -3.62 3.26
C VAL A 80 9.98 -4.21 4.56
N THR A 81 10.92 -5.14 4.48
CA THR A 81 11.55 -5.79 5.64
C THR A 81 13.05 -5.59 5.62
N ARG A 82 13.70 -5.82 6.77
CA ARG A 82 15.16 -5.72 6.89
C ARG A 82 15.76 -6.93 7.61
N PRO A 83 15.82 -8.10 6.98
CA PRO A 83 16.53 -9.24 7.53
C PRO A 83 18.05 -8.95 7.55
N GLY A 84 18.61 -8.81 8.76
CA GLY A 84 20.03 -8.51 8.96
C GLY A 84 20.43 -7.16 8.34
N LYS A 85 21.30 -7.19 7.32
CA LYS A 85 21.87 -5.98 6.70
C LYS A 85 21.20 -5.58 5.38
N SER A 86 20.34 -6.42 4.81
CA SER A 86 19.69 -6.18 3.51
C SER A 86 18.25 -5.72 3.69
N ILE A 87 17.77 -4.90 2.76
CA ILE A 87 16.37 -4.49 2.70
C ILE A 87 15.68 -5.32 1.62
N LEU A 88 14.54 -5.92 1.95
CA LEU A 88 13.71 -6.63 1.00
C LEU A 88 12.39 -5.88 0.82
N VAL A 89 11.98 -5.67 -0.43
CA VAL A 89 10.69 -5.12 -0.80
C VAL A 89 9.87 -6.27 -1.39
N LEU A 90 8.93 -6.78 -0.59
CA LEU A 90 8.00 -7.83 -0.97
C LEU A 90 6.80 -7.21 -1.69
N HIS A 91 6.39 -7.79 -2.82
CA HIS A 91 5.30 -7.27 -3.65
C HIS A 91 4.51 -8.37 -4.36
N GLY A 92 3.25 -8.07 -4.68
CA GLY A 92 2.35 -8.96 -5.43
C GLY A 92 2.52 -8.97 -6.95
N ASP A 93 3.46 -8.18 -7.48
CA ASP A 93 3.67 -7.95 -8.93
C ASP A 93 2.46 -7.32 -9.64
N ASP A 94 1.69 -6.53 -8.90
CA ASP A 94 0.44 -5.91 -9.32
C ASP A 94 0.42 -4.40 -9.04
N ALA A 95 1.61 -3.78 -8.96
CA ALA A 95 1.74 -2.33 -8.81
C ALA A 95 1.09 -1.61 -10.00
N PRO A 96 0.28 -0.56 -9.76
CA PRO A 96 -0.56 0.05 -10.79
C PRO A 96 0.16 1.10 -11.66
N VAL A 97 1.46 1.31 -11.45
CA VAL A 97 2.27 2.33 -12.14
C VAL A 97 3.61 1.74 -12.59
N SER A 98 4.19 2.26 -13.67
CA SER A 98 5.42 1.73 -14.27
C SER A 98 6.69 2.07 -13.47
N ASP A 99 6.70 3.21 -12.79
CA ASP A 99 7.81 3.76 -11.96
C ASP A 99 7.70 3.32 -10.48
N TRP A 100 7.07 2.17 -10.23
CA TRP A 100 6.69 1.75 -8.90
C TRP A 100 7.89 1.48 -7.99
N ARG A 101 9.02 1.01 -8.55
CA ARG A 101 10.24 0.70 -7.80
C ARG A 101 10.88 1.96 -7.26
N GLU A 102 10.96 2.99 -8.08
CA GLU A 102 11.50 4.31 -7.74
C GLU A 102 10.66 4.95 -6.64
N ARG A 103 9.32 4.93 -6.78
CA ARG A 103 8.40 5.47 -5.77
C ARG A 103 8.52 4.76 -4.43
N LEU A 104 8.62 3.42 -4.42
CA LEU A 104 8.84 2.67 -3.18
C LEU A 104 10.20 2.98 -2.56
N ALA A 105 11.26 3.05 -3.38
CA ALA A 105 12.60 3.37 -2.91
C ALA A 105 12.69 4.76 -2.26
N GLU A 106 12.02 5.76 -2.85
CA GLU A 106 11.89 7.09 -2.29
C GLU A 106 11.07 7.07 -1.00
N ARG A 107 9.87 6.46 -1.05
CA ARG A 107 8.91 6.47 0.07
C ARG A 107 9.48 5.84 1.33
N TYR A 108 10.25 4.76 1.18
CA TYR A 108 10.89 4.05 2.27
C TYR A 108 12.31 4.54 2.58
N ARG A 109 12.78 5.60 1.91
CA ARG A 109 14.11 6.21 2.11
C ARG A 109 15.23 5.18 1.96
N LEU A 110 15.11 4.30 0.96
CA LEU A 110 16.07 3.23 0.72
C LEU A 110 17.42 3.82 0.29
N GLY A 111 17.42 4.86 -0.54
CA GLY A 111 18.63 5.52 -1.04
C GLY A 111 19.58 4.52 -1.71
N GLY A 112 20.89 4.76 -1.61
CA GLY A 112 21.92 3.85 -2.14
C GLY A 112 22.15 2.57 -1.32
N ARG A 113 21.23 2.18 -0.44
CA ARG A 113 21.38 0.96 0.37
C ARG A 113 21.08 -0.27 -0.48
N ALA A 114 21.77 -1.37 -0.20
CA ALA A 114 21.50 -2.64 -0.87
C ALA A 114 20.06 -3.10 -0.54
N HIS A 115 19.21 -3.08 -1.56
CA HIS A 115 17.83 -3.53 -1.48
C HIS A 115 17.49 -4.44 -2.67
N ARG A 116 16.50 -5.31 -2.49
CA ARG A 116 15.99 -6.19 -3.54
C ARG A 116 14.47 -6.15 -3.54
N PHE A 117 13.89 -6.21 -4.72
CA PHE A 117 12.47 -6.41 -4.92
C PHE A 117 12.23 -7.89 -5.18
N LEU A 118 11.35 -8.49 -4.40
CA LEU A 118 11.03 -9.91 -4.46
C LEU A 118 9.51 -10.06 -4.59
N TYR A 119 9.10 -10.90 -5.53
CA TYR A 119 7.72 -11.35 -5.59
C TYR A 119 7.40 -12.17 -4.34
N ASP A 120 6.24 -11.92 -3.75
CA ASP A 120 5.66 -12.70 -2.66
C ASP A 120 4.18 -12.93 -2.94
N GLU A 121 3.80 -14.20 -3.02
CA GLU A 121 2.40 -14.60 -3.25
C GLU A 121 1.47 -14.08 -2.15
N HIS A 122 1.95 -13.91 -0.92
CA HIS A 122 1.14 -13.38 0.19
C HIS A 122 0.77 -11.90 0.01
N GLU A 123 1.45 -11.18 -0.88
CA GLU A 123 1.23 -9.76 -1.14
C GLU A 123 0.36 -9.50 -2.38
N ARG A 124 0.05 -10.53 -3.18
CA ARG A 124 -0.82 -10.39 -4.36
C ARG A 124 -2.25 -10.02 -3.98
N ARG A 125 -2.94 -9.29 -4.85
CA ARG A 125 -4.41 -9.18 -4.78
C ARG A 125 -5.08 -10.56 -4.97
N LEU A 126 -6.14 -10.83 -4.23
CA LEU A 126 -6.95 -12.02 -4.45
C LEU A 126 -8.04 -11.74 -5.49
N PRO A 127 -8.39 -12.71 -6.35
CA PRO A 127 -9.47 -12.53 -7.32
C PRO A 127 -10.79 -12.13 -6.65
N GLY A 128 -11.52 -11.18 -7.24
CA GLY A 128 -12.80 -10.69 -6.74
C GLY A 128 -12.67 -9.53 -5.76
N ASP A 129 -11.65 -9.49 -4.90
CA ASP A 129 -11.45 -8.41 -3.93
C ASP A 129 -11.30 -7.02 -4.58
N PRO A 130 -10.55 -6.85 -5.69
CA PRO A 130 -10.42 -5.58 -6.39
C PRO A 130 -11.77 -5.07 -6.92
N GLU A 131 -12.58 -5.96 -7.49
CA GLU A 131 -13.90 -5.63 -8.02
C GLU A 131 -14.84 -5.12 -6.91
N TRP A 132 -14.77 -5.71 -5.71
CA TRP A 132 -15.50 -5.21 -4.55
C TRP A 132 -15.06 -3.81 -4.12
N VAL A 133 -13.75 -3.54 -4.14
CA VAL A 133 -13.21 -2.21 -3.83
C VAL A 133 -13.67 -1.19 -4.88
N GLU A 134 -13.55 -1.50 -6.16
CA GLU A 134 -14.00 -0.65 -7.27
C GLU A 134 -15.49 -0.32 -7.15
N GLU A 135 -16.34 -1.33 -6.94
CA GLU A 135 -17.78 -1.15 -6.76
C GLU A 135 -18.10 -0.27 -5.54
N ALA A 136 -17.41 -0.48 -4.41
CA ALA A 136 -17.62 0.29 -3.19
C ALA A 136 -17.17 1.76 -3.33
N LEU A 137 -16.12 2.02 -4.11
CA LEU A 137 -15.67 3.37 -4.45
C LEU A 137 -16.53 4.00 -5.56
N GLY A 138 -17.36 3.22 -6.25
CA GLY A 138 -18.20 3.63 -7.38
C GLY A 138 -17.38 3.90 -8.64
N VAL A 139 -16.26 3.19 -8.79
CA VAL A 139 -15.47 3.13 -10.02
C VAL A 139 -16.00 1.96 -10.84
N ARG A 140 -16.39 2.20 -12.08
CA ARG A 140 -16.56 1.12 -13.07
C ARG A 140 -15.47 1.32 -14.11
N HIS A 141 -14.50 0.42 -14.15
CA HIS A 141 -13.75 0.23 -15.38
C HIS A 141 -14.72 -0.38 -16.40
N GLY A 142 -15.10 0.40 -17.40
CA GLY A 142 -15.66 -0.12 -18.65
C GLY A 142 -14.53 -0.50 -19.59
#